data_AF-A0A349IL56-F1
#
_entry.id   AF-A0A349IL56-F1
#
_cell.length_a   1.000
_cell.length_b   1.000
_cell.length_c   1.000
_cell.angle_alpha   90.00
_cell.angle_beta   90.00
_cell.angle_gamma   90.00
#
_symmetry.space_group_name_H-M   'P 1'
#
loop_
_entity.id
_entity.type
_entity.pdbx_description
1 polymer ?
#
loop_
_entity_poly.entity_id
_entity_poly.type
_entity_poly.pdbx_seq_one_letter_code
_entity_poly.pdbx_strand_id
1 'polypeptide(L)'
;QNSAEETSDDDKKAMLAKIYAIATEYLKEDSIFCIRDISDSEQVYDIGFIYSESMGRRLHFTMKEYLINFLKYLQNNTDYSITVLVGKTVTGIRNISKSYGTANMLHSLQGFREKKNIYFYEEEYKVSETGLIICKKQLDSLIAAIEQGEHIGIRKCVDEFYEEMQKTGITGSTMNLNINYLLFQLIHLASELDSEVNQEEILRIISETTSEEGISRGGKAHLCRMAYAYGEYLSQLRKNVSRGLLGDIEGEIKKNYASNLTLKDLSEKYYVNSAYLGQLFRRKYGCSFKDCLNKKRIEEAARLLRKTDMKIYEVAESVGYKDADYFVNKFIEAMGCTPTKYKKNY
;
A
#
# COMPACT_ATOMS: atom_id res chain seq x y z
N GLN A 1 -10.58 -6.57 35.44
CA GLN A 1 -11.06 -7.71 34.63
C GLN A 1 -12.11 -7.16 33.68
N ASN A 2 -11.74 -7.02 32.40
CA ASN A 2 -12.66 -7.00 31.28
C ASN A 2 -11.79 -7.35 30.08
N SER A 3 -11.54 -8.65 29.93
CA SER A 3 -11.07 -9.22 28.67
C SER A 3 -12.16 -8.96 27.65
N ALA A 4 -11.94 -7.99 26.76
CA ALA A 4 -12.62 -8.02 25.48
C ALA A 4 -12.21 -9.37 24.86
N GLU A 5 -13.14 -10.31 24.81
CA GLU A 5 -12.95 -11.56 24.07
C GLU A 5 -12.53 -11.16 22.66
N GLU A 6 -11.28 -11.45 22.29
CA GLU A 6 -10.82 -11.31 20.92
C GLU A 6 -11.69 -12.23 20.07
N THR A 7 -12.65 -11.65 19.36
CA THR A 7 -13.51 -12.37 18.44
C THR A 7 -12.61 -13.03 17.40
N SER A 8 -12.76 -14.34 17.20
CA SER A 8 -11.95 -15.12 16.26
C SER A 8 -12.08 -14.56 14.84
N ASP A 9 -11.03 -14.68 14.03
CA ASP A 9 -11.06 -14.24 12.63
C ASP A 9 -12.12 -14.98 11.82
N ASP A 10 -12.42 -16.23 12.17
CA ASP A 10 -13.50 -17.01 11.55
C ASP A 10 -14.88 -16.43 11.88
N ASP A 11 -15.06 -15.95 13.12
CA ASP A 11 -16.30 -15.29 13.53
C ASP A 11 -16.47 -13.97 12.78
N LYS A 12 -15.42 -13.16 12.66
CA LYS A 12 -15.46 -11.88 11.91
C LYS A 12 -15.78 -12.10 10.43
N LYS A 13 -15.24 -13.15 9.80
CA LYS A 13 -15.58 -13.53 8.42
C LYS A 13 -17.05 -13.95 8.30
N ALA A 14 -17.59 -14.67 9.26
CA ALA A 14 -19.00 -15.03 9.29
C ALA A 14 -19.91 -13.80 9.47
N MET A 15 -19.51 -12.85 10.33
CA MET A 15 -20.20 -11.56 10.50
C MET A 15 -20.23 -10.78 9.18
N LEU A 16 -19.08 -10.66 8.52
CA LEU A 16 -18.93 -9.96 7.24
C LEU A 16 -19.84 -10.57 6.16
N ALA A 17 -19.84 -11.90 6.05
CA ALA A 17 -20.69 -12.60 5.08
C ALA A 17 -22.19 -12.35 5.32
N LYS A 18 -22.63 -12.31 6.59
CA LYS A 18 -24.02 -12.03 6.96
C LYS A 18 -24.41 -10.58 6.63
N ILE A 19 -23.58 -9.60 6.99
CA ILE A 19 -23.85 -8.19 6.69
C ILE A 19 -23.88 -7.96 5.17
N TYR A 20 -22.96 -8.59 4.43
CA TYR A 20 -22.92 -8.50 2.97
C TYR A 20 -24.20 -9.05 2.33
N ALA A 21 -24.68 -10.21 2.77
CA ALA A 21 -25.93 -10.78 2.27
C ALA A 21 -27.13 -9.84 2.48
N ILE A 22 -27.28 -9.29 3.69
CA ILE A 22 -28.34 -8.33 4.02
C ILE A 22 -28.21 -7.06 3.15
N ALA A 23 -26.99 -6.56 2.97
CA ALA A 23 -26.74 -5.39 2.12
C ALA A 23 -27.16 -5.65 0.67
N THR A 24 -26.81 -6.82 0.11
CA THR A 24 -27.20 -7.18 -1.26
C THR A 24 -28.71 -7.34 -1.43
N GLU A 25 -29.42 -7.83 -0.41
CA GLU A 25 -30.88 -7.94 -0.41
C GLU A 25 -31.56 -6.57 -0.52
N TYR A 26 -31.07 -5.58 0.25
CA TYR A 26 -31.57 -4.21 0.16
C TYR A 26 -31.31 -3.60 -1.22
N LEU A 27 -30.10 -3.78 -1.75
CA LEU A 27 -29.64 -3.14 -2.98
C LEU A 27 -30.24 -3.75 -4.25
N LYS A 28 -30.66 -5.02 -4.22
CA LYS A 28 -31.29 -5.73 -5.36
C LYS A 28 -30.42 -5.61 -6.64
N GLU A 29 -30.92 -4.91 -7.66
CA GLU A 29 -30.21 -4.66 -8.92
C GLU A 29 -28.93 -3.84 -8.74
N ASP A 30 -28.85 -3.01 -7.69
CA ASP A 30 -27.66 -2.23 -7.34
C ASP A 30 -26.64 -3.04 -6.51
N SER A 31 -26.88 -4.34 -6.25
CA SER A 31 -25.96 -5.18 -5.46
C SER A 31 -24.55 -5.27 -6.05
N ILE A 32 -24.40 -5.02 -7.35
CA ILE A 32 -23.10 -4.91 -8.04
C ILE A 32 -22.19 -3.80 -7.49
N PHE A 33 -22.76 -2.83 -6.77
CA PHE A 33 -22.03 -1.73 -6.14
C PHE A 33 -21.66 -2.02 -4.68
N CYS A 34 -22.00 -3.22 -4.17
CA CYS A 34 -21.58 -3.72 -2.87
C CYS A 34 -20.34 -4.62 -3.06
N ILE A 35 -19.28 -4.35 -2.32
CA ILE A 35 -17.98 -5.03 -2.44
C ILE A 35 -17.67 -5.65 -1.10
N ARG A 36 -17.59 -6.98 -1.04
CA ARG A 36 -17.37 -7.70 0.22
C ARG A 36 -15.93 -7.59 0.73
N ASP A 37 -14.96 -7.76 -0.18
CA ASP A 37 -13.56 -7.90 0.17
C ASP A 37 -12.81 -6.66 -0.35
N ILE A 38 -12.92 -5.55 0.39
CA ILE A 38 -12.38 -4.24 -0.06
C ILE A 38 -10.87 -4.07 0.13
N SER A 39 -10.23 -5.00 0.82
CA SER A 39 -8.81 -4.97 1.15
C SER A 39 -8.22 -6.37 1.03
N ASP A 40 -7.01 -6.45 0.48
CA ASP A 40 -6.23 -7.70 0.44
C ASP A 40 -5.58 -8.01 1.80
N SER A 41 -5.75 -7.14 2.81
CA SER A 41 -5.24 -7.34 4.16
C SER A 41 -6.11 -8.33 4.93
N GLU A 42 -5.49 -9.40 5.46
CA GLU A 42 -6.16 -10.46 6.22
C GLU A 42 -6.87 -9.97 7.52
N GLN A 43 -6.69 -8.70 7.91
CA GLN A 43 -7.21 -8.12 9.15
C GLN A 43 -8.29 -7.04 8.97
N VAL A 44 -8.73 -6.76 7.74
CA VAL A 44 -9.77 -5.75 7.47
C VAL A 44 -11.10 -6.45 7.13
N TYR A 45 -12.13 -6.22 7.96
CA TYR A 45 -13.45 -6.86 7.84
C TYR A 45 -14.53 -5.83 7.53
N ASP A 46 -14.33 -5.08 6.46
CA ASP A 46 -15.23 -4.00 6.02
C ASP A 46 -15.93 -4.35 4.71
N ILE A 47 -17.13 -3.80 4.51
CA ILE A 47 -17.87 -3.89 3.24
C ILE A 47 -17.81 -2.52 2.56
N GLY A 48 -17.47 -2.52 1.28
CA GLY A 48 -17.50 -1.35 0.42
C GLY A 48 -18.87 -1.16 -0.20
N PHE A 49 -19.31 0.08 -0.28
CA PHE A 49 -20.52 0.43 -1.02
C PHE A 49 -20.27 1.69 -1.87
N ILE A 50 -20.51 1.57 -3.17
CA ILE A 50 -20.42 2.68 -4.11
C ILE A 50 -21.82 3.25 -4.31
N TYR A 51 -22.11 4.36 -3.63
CA TYR A 51 -23.34 5.09 -3.86
C TYR A 51 -23.29 5.90 -5.16
N SER A 52 -24.35 5.82 -5.96
CA SER A 52 -24.59 6.69 -7.11
C SER A 52 -25.85 7.52 -6.87
N GLU A 53 -25.83 8.80 -7.28
CA GLU A 53 -27.01 9.67 -7.16
C GLU A 53 -28.26 9.10 -7.84
N SER A 54 -28.10 8.30 -8.90
CA SER A 54 -29.22 7.62 -9.56
C SER A 54 -30.02 6.73 -8.61
N MET A 55 -29.36 6.10 -7.63
CA MET A 55 -30.01 5.25 -6.62
C MET A 55 -30.95 6.06 -5.74
N GLY A 56 -30.49 7.22 -5.25
CA GLY A 56 -31.31 8.14 -4.47
C GLY A 56 -32.45 8.74 -5.30
N ARG A 57 -32.15 9.18 -6.53
CA ARG A 57 -33.15 9.77 -7.43
C ARG A 57 -34.33 8.85 -7.74
N ARG A 58 -34.10 7.54 -7.93
CA ARG A 58 -35.17 6.55 -8.15
C ARG A 58 -36.15 6.46 -7.00
N LEU A 59 -35.69 6.73 -5.78
CA LEU A 59 -36.49 6.67 -4.56
C LEU A 59 -36.89 8.06 -4.03
N HIS A 60 -36.57 9.13 -4.78
CA HIS A 60 -36.74 10.52 -4.35
C HIS A 60 -36.03 10.85 -3.03
N PHE A 61 -34.89 10.22 -2.76
CA PHE A 61 -34.05 10.47 -1.60
C PHE A 61 -32.79 11.25 -1.96
N THR A 62 -32.38 12.14 -1.05
CA THR A 62 -31.02 12.66 -1.01
C THR A 62 -30.02 11.54 -0.67
N MET A 63 -28.73 11.76 -0.91
CA MET A 63 -27.67 10.82 -0.53
C MET A 63 -27.75 10.46 0.97
N LYS A 64 -27.92 11.47 1.84
CA LYS A 64 -27.98 11.25 3.29
C LYS A 64 -29.19 10.40 3.68
N GLU A 65 -30.37 10.73 3.17
CA GLU A 65 -31.59 9.97 3.45
C GLU A 65 -31.46 8.52 2.99
N TYR A 66 -30.91 8.31 1.78
CA TYR A 66 -30.67 6.97 1.26
C TYR A 66 -29.74 6.18 2.19
N LEU A 67 -28.59 6.73 2.55
CA LEU A 67 -27.61 6.04 3.40
C LEU A 67 -28.11 5.80 4.82
N ILE A 68 -28.91 6.72 5.38
CA ILE A 68 -29.56 6.54 6.69
C ILE A 68 -30.58 5.40 6.61
N ASN A 69 -31.40 5.34 5.56
CA ASN A 69 -32.38 4.27 5.39
C ASN A 69 -31.71 2.92 5.13
N PHE A 70 -30.63 2.90 4.36
CA PHE A 70 -29.81 1.71 4.13
C PHE A 70 -29.22 1.19 5.45
N LEU A 71 -28.57 2.05 6.24
CA LEU A 71 -28.02 1.69 7.53
C LEU A 71 -29.09 1.17 8.51
N LYS A 72 -30.26 1.82 8.58
CA LYS A 72 -31.39 1.35 9.38
C LYS A 72 -31.84 -0.04 8.95
N TYR A 73 -31.91 -0.32 7.65
CA TYR A 73 -32.27 -1.64 7.16
C TYR A 73 -31.24 -2.69 7.59
N LEU A 74 -29.94 -2.39 7.48
CA LEU A 74 -28.90 -3.31 7.97
C LEU A 74 -29.07 -3.58 9.46
N GLN A 75 -29.19 -2.53 10.28
CA GLN A 75 -29.35 -2.63 11.74
C GLN A 75 -30.61 -3.38 12.18
N ASN A 76 -31.71 -3.30 11.42
CA ASN A 76 -32.94 -4.02 11.74
C ASN A 76 -32.87 -5.52 11.40
N ASN A 77 -31.92 -5.92 10.57
CA ASN A 77 -31.77 -7.31 10.10
C ASN A 77 -30.49 -7.98 10.64
N THR A 78 -29.77 -7.33 11.55
CA THR A 78 -28.55 -7.85 12.15
C THR A 78 -28.38 -7.40 13.60
N ASP A 79 -27.76 -8.24 14.41
CA ASP A 79 -27.47 -7.94 15.82
C ASP A 79 -26.14 -7.19 16.01
N TYR A 80 -25.45 -6.88 14.90
CA TYR A 80 -24.15 -6.22 14.91
C TYR A 80 -24.26 -4.70 14.92
N SER A 81 -23.38 -4.05 15.68
CA SER A 81 -23.20 -2.60 15.60
C SER A 81 -22.49 -2.24 14.31
N ILE A 82 -23.21 -1.60 13.39
CA ILE A 82 -22.68 -1.17 12.09
C ILE A 82 -22.39 0.32 12.14
N THR A 83 -21.18 0.70 11.72
CA THR A 83 -20.82 2.09 11.42
C THR A 83 -20.64 2.24 9.91
N VAL A 84 -21.16 3.32 9.34
CA VAL A 84 -20.95 3.70 7.95
C VAL A 84 -20.02 4.90 7.86
N LEU A 85 -18.99 4.79 7.01
CA LEU A 85 -18.00 5.84 6.76
C LEU A 85 -18.12 6.31 5.32
N VAL A 86 -18.54 7.55 5.12
CA VAL A 86 -18.86 8.10 3.81
C VAL A 86 -17.73 9.03 3.38
N GLY A 87 -17.02 8.65 2.33
CA GLY A 87 -15.97 9.45 1.71
C GLY A 87 -16.50 10.72 1.04
N LYS A 88 -15.59 11.57 0.57
CA LYS A 88 -15.89 12.76 -0.21
C LYS A 88 -16.63 12.39 -1.49
N THR A 89 -17.63 13.18 -1.87
CA THR A 89 -18.32 13.03 -3.15
C THR A 89 -17.38 13.34 -4.30
N VAL A 90 -17.38 12.50 -5.33
CA VAL A 90 -16.52 12.63 -6.51
C VAL A 90 -17.32 12.54 -7.79
N THR A 91 -16.85 13.21 -8.84
CA THR A 91 -17.43 13.10 -10.18
C THR A 91 -16.66 12.08 -11.02
N GLY A 92 -17.39 11.12 -11.59
CA GLY A 92 -16.83 10.11 -12.48
C GLY A 92 -16.14 8.93 -11.79
N ILE A 93 -16.24 7.76 -12.41
CA ILE A 93 -15.77 6.47 -11.87
C ILE A 93 -14.27 6.44 -11.57
N ARG A 94 -13.45 7.19 -12.34
CA ARG A 94 -11.99 7.27 -12.17
C ARG A 94 -11.57 7.86 -10.83
N ASN A 95 -12.45 8.62 -10.17
CA ASN A 95 -12.16 9.29 -8.91
C ASN A 95 -12.69 8.52 -7.69
N ILE A 96 -13.29 7.33 -7.86
CA ILE A 96 -13.81 6.53 -6.73
C ILE A 96 -12.70 6.20 -5.72
N SER A 97 -11.48 5.96 -6.17
CA SER A 97 -10.32 5.76 -5.30
C SER A 97 -10.08 6.95 -4.36
N LYS A 98 -10.30 8.19 -4.82
CA LYS A 98 -10.20 9.40 -3.99
C LYS A 98 -11.31 9.44 -2.93
N SER A 99 -12.53 9.04 -3.28
CA SER A 99 -13.63 8.93 -2.32
C SER A 99 -13.34 7.85 -1.26
N TYR A 100 -12.97 6.65 -1.69
CA TYR A 100 -12.62 5.55 -0.79
C TYR A 100 -11.47 5.91 0.15
N GLY A 101 -10.41 6.55 -0.37
CA GLY A 101 -9.31 7.05 0.44
C GLY A 101 -9.77 7.97 1.58
N THR A 102 -10.67 8.91 1.30
CA THR A 102 -11.23 9.78 2.36
C THR A 102 -12.14 9.05 3.36
N ALA A 103 -12.79 7.95 2.97
CA ALA A 103 -13.53 7.09 3.90
C ALA A 103 -12.59 6.32 4.84
N ASN A 104 -11.48 5.78 4.32
CA ASN A 104 -10.43 5.16 5.14
C ASN A 104 -9.76 6.15 6.09
N MET A 105 -9.66 7.42 5.70
CA MET A 105 -9.25 8.46 6.63
C MET A 105 -10.22 8.54 7.81
N LEU A 106 -11.53 8.66 7.57
CA LEU A 106 -12.54 8.66 8.64
C LEU A 106 -12.47 7.42 9.53
N HIS A 107 -12.20 6.25 8.96
CA HIS A 107 -12.01 5.01 9.71
C HIS A 107 -10.91 5.19 10.77
N SER A 108 -9.79 5.81 10.38
CA SER A 108 -8.70 6.15 11.29
C SER A 108 -9.07 7.24 12.33
N LEU A 109 -10.12 8.03 12.09
CA LEU A 109 -10.58 9.11 12.99
C LEU A 109 -11.71 8.68 13.93
N GLN A 110 -12.43 7.59 13.66
CA GLN A 110 -13.66 7.21 14.37
C GLN A 110 -13.45 7.02 15.87
N GLY A 111 -12.33 6.44 16.29
CA GLY A 111 -12.03 6.19 17.71
C GLY A 111 -11.88 7.45 18.58
N PHE A 112 -11.79 8.62 17.96
CA PHE A 112 -11.58 9.91 18.63
C PHE A 112 -12.77 10.87 18.52
N ARG A 113 -13.90 10.41 17.95
CA ARG A 113 -15.12 11.21 17.79
C ARG A 113 -16.25 10.69 18.68
N GLU A 114 -17.28 11.52 18.85
CA GLU A 114 -18.54 11.03 19.42
C GLU A 114 -19.04 9.84 18.60
N LYS A 115 -19.45 8.77 19.29
CA LYS A 115 -19.96 7.56 18.63
C LYS A 115 -21.23 7.88 17.85
N LYS A 116 -21.09 8.02 16.54
CA LYS A 116 -22.17 8.04 15.55
C LYS A 116 -22.21 6.71 14.80
N ASN A 117 -23.39 6.39 14.25
CA ASN A 117 -23.55 5.23 13.37
C ASN A 117 -23.20 5.56 11.91
N ILE A 118 -23.14 6.84 11.54
CA ILE A 118 -22.75 7.29 10.21
C ILE A 118 -21.89 8.56 10.30
N TYR A 119 -20.78 8.57 9.56
CA TYR A 119 -19.85 9.69 9.47
C TYR A 119 -19.71 10.13 8.02
N PHE A 120 -19.89 11.42 7.75
CA PHE A 120 -19.71 12.01 6.44
C PHE A 120 -18.42 12.83 6.41
N TYR A 121 -17.52 12.55 5.46
CA TYR A 121 -16.21 13.20 5.41
C TYR A 121 -16.33 14.72 5.36
N GLU A 122 -17.27 15.23 4.59
CA GLU A 122 -17.48 16.67 4.39
C GLU A 122 -18.04 17.38 5.64
N GLU A 123 -18.71 16.66 6.53
CA GLU A 123 -19.27 17.18 7.78
C GLU A 123 -18.28 17.03 8.92
N GLU A 124 -17.67 15.86 9.06
CA GLU A 124 -16.73 15.56 10.13
C GLU A 124 -15.43 16.36 10.02
N TYR A 125 -15.07 16.77 8.80
CA TYR A 125 -13.93 17.64 8.56
C TYR A 125 -14.22 19.13 8.86
N LYS A 126 -15.45 19.47 9.27
CA LYS A 126 -15.82 20.81 9.77
C LYS A 126 -16.34 20.71 11.20
N VAL A 127 -15.79 21.55 12.08
CA VAL A 127 -16.26 21.94 13.43
C VAL A 127 -15.62 21.23 14.64
N SER A 128 -14.91 22.04 15.45
CA SER A 128 -15.27 22.28 16.86
C SER A 128 -15.48 23.80 17.05
N GLU A 129 -16.11 24.22 18.15
CA GLU A 129 -16.42 25.63 18.47
C GLU A 129 -15.20 26.52 18.77
N THR A 130 -13.99 25.95 18.90
CA THR A 130 -12.71 26.70 18.86
C THR A 130 -12.03 26.65 17.49
N GLY A 131 -12.64 25.97 16.52
CA GLY A 131 -12.44 26.19 15.09
C GLY A 131 -11.36 25.37 14.39
N LEU A 132 -10.37 24.79 15.08
CA LEU A 132 -9.33 23.98 14.43
C LEU A 132 -8.98 22.70 15.21
N ILE A 133 -9.45 21.57 14.70
CA ILE A 133 -8.99 20.24 15.10
C ILE A 133 -7.77 19.82 14.24
N ILE A 134 -7.74 20.24 12.96
CA ILE A 134 -6.68 19.94 12.01
C ILE A 134 -6.09 21.25 11.50
N CYS A 135 -4.80 21.46 11.69
CA CYS A 135 -4.04 22.61 11.16
C CYS A 135 -3.77 22.44 9.66
N LYS A 136 -4.84 22.34 8.89
CA LYS A 136 -4.80 21.99 7.47
C LYS A 136 -3.86 22.92 6.69
N LYS A 137 -3.96 24.23 6.91
CA LYS A 137 -3.11 25.21 6.22
C LYS A 137 -1.61 24.92 6.45
N GLN A 138 -1.23 24.65 7.68
CA GLN A 138 0.15 24.32 8.07
C GLN A 138 0.56 22.96 7.51
N LEU A 139 -0.33 21.96 7.56
CA LEU A 139 -0.07 20.62 7.01
C LEU A 139 0.06 20.62 5.48
N ASP A 140 -0.80 21.34 4.76
CA ASP A 140 -0.73 21.50 3.30
C ASP A 140 0.58 22.20 2.89
N SER A 141 1.00 23.22 3.66
CA SER A 141 2.30 23.89 3.46
C SER A 141 3.47 22.94 3.70
N LEU A 142 3.38 22.11 4.75
CA LEU A 142 4.37 21.07 5.04
C LEU A 142 4.44 20.01 3.93
N ILE A 143 3.30 19.55 3.43
CA ILE A 143 3.22 18.59 2.31
C ILE A 143 3.92 19.17 1.07
N ALA A 144 3.65 20.42 0.72
CA ALA A 144 4.30 21.09 -0.41
C ALA A 144 5.82 21.19 -0.22
N ALA A 145 6.29 21.52 0.99
CA ALA A 145 7.72 21.56 1.30
C ALA A 145 8.38 20.18 1.21
N ILE A 146 7.69 19.12 1.66
CA ILE A 146 8.14 17.72 1.55
C ILE A 146 8.23 17.32 0.07
N GLU A 147 7.23 17.67 -0.73
CA GLU A 147 7.18 17.37 -2.16
C GLU A 147 8.35 18.02 -2.93
N GLN A 148 8.75 19.24 -2.54
CA GLN A 148 9.88 19.93 -3.15
C GLN A 148 11.25 19.45 -2.64
N GLY A 149 11.30 18.71 -1.52
CA GLY A 149 12.54 18.21 -0.92
C GLY A 149 13.39 19.29 -0.27
N GLU A 150 12.83 20.46 0.07
CA GLU A 150 13.58 21.58 0.64
C GLU A 150 13.76 21.42 2.16
N HIS A 151 14.94 20.98 2.61
CA HIS A 151 15.16 20.69 4.03
C HIS A 151 14.90 21.89 4.97
N ILE A 152 15.25 23.11 4.52
CA ILE A 152 15.03 24.35 5.28
C ILE A 152 13.52 24.66 5.34
N GLY A 153 12.82 24.51 4.21
CA GLY A 153 11.36 24.71 4.11
C GLY A 153 10.58 23.76 5.01
N ILE A 154 10.93 22.46 4.99
CA ILE A 154 10.30 21.44 5.84
C ILE A 154 10.43 21.79 7.32
N ARG A 155 11.64 22.18 7.77
CA ARG A 155 11.86 22.55 9.17
C ARG A 155 10.97 23.72 9.58
N LYS A 156 10.93 24.77 8.74
CA LYS A 156 10.11 25.95 8.97
C LYS A 156 8.62 25.59 9.05
N CYS A 157 8.11 24.77 8.15
CA CYS A 157 6.71 24.34 8.17
C CYS A 157 6.37 23.48 9.39
N VAL A 158 7.30 22.63 9.85
CA VAL A 158 7.13 21.90 11.11
C VAL A 158 7.13 22.86 12.31
N ASP A 159 8.00 23.87 12.33
CA ASP A 159 8.01 24.91 13.36
C ASP A 159 6.65 25.63 13.43
N GLU A 160 6.14 26.10 12.29
CA GLU A 160 4.85 26.78 12.17
C GLU A 160 3.67 25.88 12.57
N PHE A 161 3.70 24.59 12.23
CA PHE A 161 2.68 23.61 12.63
C PHE A 161 2.61 23.47 14.16
N TYR A 162 3.75 23.30 14.84
CA TYR A 162 3.76 23.18 16.30
C TYR A 162 3.43 24.49 17.03
N GLU A 163 3.82 25.65 16.47
CA GLU A 163 3.39 26.95 17.01
C GLU A 163 1.88 27.12 16.92
N GLU A 164 1.26 26.72 15.81
CA GLU A 164 -0.19 26.77 15.66
C GLU A 164 -0.89 25.83 16.65
N MET A 165 -0.37 24.61 16.82
CA MET A 165 -0.86 23.64 17.81
C MET A 165 -0.81 24.21 19.24
N GLN A 166 0.26 24.93 19.59
CA GLN A 166 0.39 25.57 20.91
C GLN A 166 -0.61 26.71 21.08
N LYS A 167 -0.76 27.58 20.07
CA LYS A 167 -1.70 28.72 20.12
C LYS A 167 -3.15 28.29 20.28
N THR A 168 -3.51 27.17 19.67
CA THR A 168 -4.89 26.64 19.66
C THR A 168 -5.21 25.75 20.87
N GLY A 169 -4.26 25.57 21.81
CA GLY A 169 -4.47 24.82 23.05
C GLY A 169 -4.64 23.31 22.84
N ILE A 170 -4.01 22.77 21.80
CA ILE A 170 -4.27 21.42 21.31
C ILE A 170 -3.59 20.33 22.18
N THR A 171 -4.31 19.23 22.44
CA THR A 171 -3.89 18.10 23.28
C THR A 171 -3.22 16.96 22.49
N GLY A 172 -2.68 15.95 23.18
CA GLY A 172 -1.97 14.81 22.56
C GLY A 172 -2.81 13.96 21.60
N SER A 173 -4.13 13.83 21.81
CA SER A 173 -5.02 13.09 20.89
C SER A 173 -5.19 13.79 19.55
N THR A 174 -5.29 15.12 19.55
CA THR A 174 -5.38 15.94 18.34
C THR A 174 -4.05 16.04 17.59
N MET A 175 -2.90 15.93 18.29
CA MET A 175 -1.58 15.80 17.64
C MET A 175 -1.52 14.53 16.77
N ASN A 176 -1.92 13.39 17.32
CA ASN A 176 -1.98 12.13 16.56
C ASN A 176 -2.91 12.23 15.34
N LEU A 177 -4.02 12.97 15.47
CA LEU A 177 -4.95 13.22 14.38
C LEU A 177 -4.32 14.02 13.23
N ASN A 178 -3.57 15.07 13.53
CA ASN A 178 -2.85 15.86 12.52
C ASN A 178 -1.74 15.04 11.84
N ILE A 179 -1.05 14.18 12.61
CA ILE A 179 -0.03 13.28 12.06
C ILE A 179 -0.68 12.25 11.13
N ASN A 180 -1.77 11.59 11.54
CA ASN A 180 -2.47 10.61 10.70
C ASN A 180 -2.99 11.25 9.39
N TYR A 181 -3.51 12.48 9.48
CA TYR A 181 -3.90 13.24 8.30
C TYR A 181 -2.71 13.47 7.35
N LEU A 182 -1.57 13.93 7.88
CA LEU A 182 -0.35 14.12 7.10
C LEU A 182 0.09 12.81 6.45
N LEU A 183 0.17 11.72 7.21
CA LEU A 183 0.57 10.40 6.70
C LEU A 183 -0.31 9.95 5.53
N PHE A 184 -1.62 10.13 5.64
CA PHE A 184 -2.54 9.78 4.57
C PHE A 184 -2.30 10.63 3.30
N GLN A 185 -2.12 11.94 3.46
CA GLN A 185 -1.84 12.82 2.31
C GLN A 185 -0.52 12.45 1.63
N LEU A 186 0.50 12.10 2.41
CA LEU A 186 1.78 11.60 1.90
C LEU A 186 1.58 10.30 1.12
N ILE A 187 0.86 9.31 1.66
CA ILE A 187 0.51 8.07 0.94
C ILE A 187 -0.15 8.39 -0.40
N HIS A 188 -1.15 9.28 -0.40
CA HIS A 188 -1.84 9.67 -1.62
C HIS A 188 -0.89 10.30 -2.65
N LEU A 189 -0.01 11.21 -2.20
CA LEU A 189 0.97 11.87 -3.06
C LEU A 189 1.93 10.88 -3.72
N ALA A 190 2.43 9.89 -2.98
CA ALA A 190 3.28 8.86 -3.59
C ALA A 190 2.50 7.97 -4.56
N SER A 191 1.25 7.61 -4.24
CA SER A 191 0.38 6.85 -5.17
C SER A 191 0.03 7.62 -6.45
N GLU A 192 0.00 8.95 -6.44
CA GLU A 192 -0.15 9.75 -7.65
C GLU A 192 1.13 9.76 -8.52
N LEU A 193 2.31 9.57 -7.92
CA LEU A 193 3.60 9.48 -8.64
C LEU A 193 3.87 8.09 -9.21
N ASP A 194 3.49 7.04 -8.49
CA ASP A 194 3.56 5.65 -8.94
C ASP A 194 2.36 4.89 -8.37
N SER A 195 1.46 4.46 -9.26
CA SER A 195 0.21 3.78 -8.91
C SER A 195 0.43 2.44 -8.19
N GLU A 196 1.65 1.94 -8.20
CA GLU A 196 2.05 0.68 -7.60
C GLU A 196 2.84 0.86 -6.28
N VAL A 197 2.81 2.04 -5.67
CA VAL A 197 3.47 2.29 -4.38
C VAL A 197 2.87 1.43 -3.25
N ASN A 198 3.73 0.75 -2.50
CA ASN A 198 3.33 -0.04 -1.34
C ASN A 198 3.08 0.87 -0.12
N GLN A 199 1.83 0.96 0.31
CA GLN A 199 1.42 1.78 1.46
C GLN A 199 2.03 1.29 2.79
N GLU A 200 2.31 0.00 2.93
CA GLU A 200 2.96 -0.57 4.12
C GLU A 200 4.43 -0.16 4.23
N GLU A 201 5.11 0.07 3.11
CA GLU A 201 6.50 0.56 3.06
C GLU A 201 6.58 2.02 3.52
N ILE A 202 5.62 2.85 3.10
CA ILE A 202 5.48 4.23 3.59
C ILE A 202 5.31 4.23 5.12
N LEU A 203 4.38 3.41 5.63
CA LEU A 203 4.15 3.27 7.06
C LEU A 203 5.38 2.72 7.81
N ARG A 204 6.19 1.88 7.15
CA ARG A 204 7.45 1.36 7.71
C ARG A 204 8.56 2.41 7.77
N ILE A 205 8.78 3.19 6.71
CA ILE A 205 9.75 4.30 6.72
C ILE A 205 9.41 5.28 7.84
N ILE A 206 8.12 5.59 7.99
CA ILE A 206 7.58 6.43 9.05
C ILE A 206 7.81 5.82 10.44
N SER A 207 7.63 4.50 10.60
CA SER A 207 7.78 3.81 11.89
C SER A 207 9.23 3.47 12.27
N GLU A 208 10.14 3.32 11.32
CA GLU A 208 11.56 3.06 11.58
C GLU A 208 12.31 4.32 12.05
N THR A 209 11.92 5.51 11.59
CA THR A 209 12.43 6.81 12.12
C THR A 209 12.09 7.07 13.60
N THR A 210 11.30 6.21 14.23
CA THR A 210 10.88 6.31 15.65
C THR A 210 11.84 5.59 16.61
N SER A 211 12.77 4.77 16.10
CA SER A 211 13.51 3.79 16.91
C SER A 211 14.83 4.31 17.50
N GLU A 212 15.20 5.57 17.25
CA GLU A 212 16.35 6.21 17.93
C GLU A 212 15.97 6.65 19.35
N GLU A 213 16.79 6.26 20.34
CA GLU A 213 16.59 6.54 21.76
C GLU A 213 16.30 8.05 22.03
N GLY A 214 15.21 8.33 22.76
CA GLY A 214 14.91 9.66 23.29
C GLY A 214 13.95 10.54 22.48
N ILE A 215 13.39 10.04 21.37
CA ILE A 215 12.42 10.80 20.57
C ILE A 215 11.00 10.35 20.89
N SER A 216 10.19 11.24 21.48
CA SER A 216 8.77 10.95 21.65
C SER A 216 8.06 10.92 20.29
N ARG A 217 7.35 9.83 20.02
CA ARG A 217 6.46 9.71 18.85
C ARG A 217 5.44 10.84 18.89
N GLY A 218 5.37 11.61 17.81
CA GLY A 218 4.54 12.83 17.72
C GLY A 218 5.17 14.10 18.31
N GLY A 219 6.44 14.05 18.71
CA GLY A 219 7.23 15.23 19.02
C GLY A 219 7.77 15.93 17.76
N LYS A 220 8.11 17.21 17.90
CA LYS A 220 8.59 18.07 16.80
C LYS A 220 9.79 17.48 16.05
N ALA A 221 10.75 16.92 16.79
CA ALA A 221 11.94 16.29 16.22
C ALA A 221 11.63 14.98 15.49
N HIS A 222 10.56 14.27 15.86
CA HIS A 222 10.08 13.10 15.13
C HIS A 222 9.45 13.54 13.80
N LEU A 223 8.57 14.54 13.84
CA LEU A 223 7.87 15.02 12.64
C LEU A 223 8.84 15.55 11.58
N CYS A 224 9.86 16.33 11.98
CA CYS A 224 10.92 16.78 11.07
C CYS A 224 11.64 15.61 10.39
N ARG A 225 12.08 14.61 11.17
CA ARG A 225 12.81 13.45 10.63
C ARG A 225 11.96 12.64 9.66
N MET A 226 10.71 12.38 10.04
CA MET A 226 9.75 11.69 9.20
C MET A 226 9.52 12.43 7.88
N ALA A 227 9.32 13.76 7.94
CA ALA A 227 9.16 14.60 6.76
C ALA A 227 10.39 14.58 5.83
N TYR A 228 11.61 14.60 6.40
CA TYR A 228 12.84 14.47 5.62
C TYR A 228 12.99 13.11 4.96
N ALA A 229 12.80 12.02 5.72
CA ALA A 229 12.88 10.66 5.19
C ALA A 229 11.87 10.46 4.05
N TYR A 230 10.68 11.03 4.18
CA TYR A 230 9.66 10.96 3.15
C TYR A 230 10.00 11.78 1.90
N GLY A 231 10.54 12.99 2.04
CA GLY A 231 11.00 13.81 0.91
C GLY A 231 12.08 13.09 0.09
N GLU A 232 13.04 12.44 0.77
CA GLU A 232 14.07 11.61 0.12
C GLU A 232 13.45 10.41 -0.62
N TYR A 233 12.48 9.74 0.00
CA TYR A 233 11.74 8.65 -0.64
C TYR A 233 11.03 9.11 -1.94
N LEU A 234 10.33 10.25 -1.91
CA LEU A 234 9.68 10.82 -3.11
C LEU A 234 10.71 11.15 -4.20
N SER A 235 11.88 11.68 -3.83
CA SER A 235 12.98 11.95 -4.76
C SER A 235 13.48 10.68 -5.45
N GLN A 236 13.60 9.57 -4.69
CA GLN A 236 13.97 8.27 -5.23
C GLN A 236 12.89 7.68 -6.14
N LEU A 237 11.62 7.75 -5.74
CA LEU A 237 10.49 7.32 -6.57
C LEU A 237 10.48 8.02 -7.94
N ARG A 238 10.63 9.35 -7.96
CA ARG A 238 10.68 10.13 -9.22
C ARG A 238 11.84 9.69 -10.13
N LYS A 239 13.01 9.41 -9.54
CA LYS A 239 14.18 8.91 -10.29
C LYS A 239 13.93 7.51 -10.87
N ASN A 240 13.25 6.64 -10.13
CA ASN A 240 12.96 5.27 -10.55
C ASN A 240 11.94 5.21 -11.70
N VAL A 241 10.86 6.00 -11.60
CA VAL A 241 9.85 6.14 -12.67
C VAL A 241 10.49 6.71 -13.95
N SER A 242 11.42 7.65 -13.81
CA SER A 242 12.07 8.32 -14.95
C SER A 242 13.18 7.51 -15.65
N ARG A 243 13.77 6.49 -15.01
CA ARG A 243 14.99 5.81 -15.52
C ARG A 243 14.80 4.42 -16.09
N GLY A 244 13.63 3.78 -15.95
CA GLY A 244 13.47 2.41 -16.46
C GLY A 244 14.38 1.38 -15.77
N LEU A 245 14.70 1.59 -14.48
CA LEU A 245 15.58 0.77 -13.63
C LEU A 245 15.40 -0.75 -13.81
N LEU A 246 14.16 -1.22 -13.94
CA LEU A 246 13.88 -2.65 -14.14
C LEU A 246 14.36 -3.18 -15.50
N GLY A 247 14.45 -2.33 -16.51
CA GLY A 247 15.07 -2.65 -17.80
C GLY A 247 16.59 -2.72 -17.69
N ASP A 248 17.22 -1.83 -16.91
CA ASP A 248 18.67 -1.89 -16.66
C ASP A 248 19.07 -3.16 -15.92
N ILE A 249 18.30 -3.54 -14.90
CA ILE A 249 18.52 -4.79 -14.15
C ILE A 249 18.30 -6.00 -15.04
N GLU A 250 17.31 -5.97 -15.94
CA GLU A 250 17.13 -7.03 -16.93
C GLU A 250 18.35 -7.13 -17.86
N GLY A 251 18.92 -5.99 -18.26
CA GLY A 251 20.17 -5.93 -19.02
C GLY A 251 21.36 -6.51 -18.27
N GLU A 252 21.46 -6.27 -16.96
CA GLU A 252 22.48 -6.84 -16.09
C GLU A 252 22.33 -8.36 -15.96
N ILE A 253 21.11 -8.87 -15.77
CA ILE A 253 20.86 -10.32 -15.77
C ILE A 253 21.29 -10.93 -17.11
N LYS A 254 20.93 -10.31 -18.24
CA LYS A 254 21.31 -10.80 -19.58
C LYS A 254 22.82 -10.86 -19.80
N LYS A 255 23.58 -9.89 -19.27
CA LYS A 255 25.04 -9.82 -19.44
C LYS A 255 25.80 -10.69 -18.43
N ASN A 256 25.32 -10.76 -17.20
CA ASN A 256 26.07 -11.25 -16.05
C ASN A 256 25.44 -12.49 -15.39
N TYR A 257 24.51 -13.18 -16.05
CA TYR A 257 23.80 -14.34 -15.47
C TYR A 257 24.72 -15.44 -14.93
N ALA A 258 25.88 -15.67 -15.54
CA ALA A 258 26.83 -16.71 -15.12
C ALA A 258 27.60 -16.35 -13.83
N SER A 259 27.61 -15.07 -13.45
CA SER A 259 28.27 -14.59 -12.23
C SER A 259 27.35 -14.70 -11.00
N ASN A 260 27.92 -14.54 -9.80
CA ASN A 260 27.15 -14.52 -8.55
C ASN A 260 26.46 -13.15 -8.35
N LEU A 261 25.47 -12.86 -9.19
CA LEU A 261 24.70 -11.62 -9.14
C LEU A 261 23.66 -11.69 -8.01
N THR A 262 23.71 -10.78 -7.05
CA THR A 262 22.74 -10.70 -5.96
C THR A 262 21.92 -9.41 -5.98
N LEU A 263 20.76 -9.44 -5.33
CA LEU A 263 19.96 -8.22 -5.10
C LEU A 263 20.73 -7.18 -4.29
N LYS A 264 21.64 -7.60 -3.41
CA LYS A 264 22.46 -6.68 -2.62
C LYS A 264 23.42 -5.90 -3.53
N ASP A 265 24.09 -6.56 -4.45
CA ASP A 265 25.01 -5.91 -5.39
C ASP A 265 24.28 -4.90 -6.29
N LEU A 266 23.08 -5.27 -6.75
CA LEU A 266 22.24 -4.38 -7.54
C LEU A 266 21.70 -3.20 -6.70
N SER A 267 21.34 -3.46 -5.45
CA SER A 267 20.85 -2.45 -4.51
C SER A 267 21.90 -1.35 -4.26
N GLU A 268 23.16 -1.75 -4.09
CA GLU A 268 24.29 -0.84 -3.90
C GLU A 268 24.62 -0.08 -5.19
N LYS A 269 24.64 -0.77 -6.34
CA LYS A 269 24.97 -0.17 -7.65
C LYS A 269 23.94 0.86 -8.11
N TYR A 270 22.66 0.60 -7.87
CA TYR A 270 21.58 1.47 -8.32
C TYR A 270 21.08 2.42 -7.23
N TYR A 271 21.66 2.38 -6.03
CA TYR A 271 21.26 3.17 -4.86
C TYR A 271 19.79 2.97 -4.47
N VAL A 272 19.37 1.71 -4.40
CA VAL A 272 17.99 1.28 -4.11
C VAL A 272 18.01 0.30 -2.94
N ASN A 273 16.96 0.23 -2.13
CA ASN A 273 16.87 -0.79 -1.08
C ASN A 273 16.69 -2.20 -1.68
N SER A 274 17.45 -3.20 -1.17
CA SER A 274 17.43 -4.57 -1.70
C SER A 274 16.09 -5.30 -1.51
N ALA A 275 15.37 -5.02 -0.43
CA ALA A 275 14.04 -5.58 -0.18
C ALA A 275 13.00 -4.99 -1.15
N TYR A 276 13.02 -3.66 -1.33
CA TYR A 276 12.19 -2.96 -2.31
C TYR A 276 12.47 -3.49 -3.73
N LEU A 277 13.74 -3.64 -4.09
CA LEU A 277 14.14 -4.14 -5.40
C LEU A 277 13.64 -5.57 -5.67
N GLY A 278 13.74 -6.46 -4.68
CA GLY A 278 13.23 -7.83 -4.80
C GLY A 278 11.71 -7.89 -5.01
N GLN A 279 10.96 -7.04 -4.31
CA GLN A 279 9.50 -6.95 -4.45
C GLN A 279 9.10 -6.35 -5.80
N LEU A 280 9.75 -5.25 -6.20
CA LEU A 280 9.54 -4.60 -7.49
C LEU A 280 9.78 -5.57 -8.65
N PHE A 281 10.84 -6.37 -8.55
CA PHE A 281 11.17 -7.39 -9.54
C PHE A 281 10.12 -8.50 -9.60
N ARG A 282 9.65 -8.99 -8.44
CA ARG A 282 8.63 -10.03 -8.36
C ARG A 282 7.29 -9.58 -8.94
N ARG A 283 6.93 -8.32 -8.73
CA ARG A 283 5.70 -7.73 -9.26
C ARG A 283 5.72 -7.58 -10.79
N LYS A 284 6.84 -7.12 -11.36
CA LYS A 284 6.95 -6.96 -12.82
C LYS A 284 7.04 -8.30 -13.56
N TYR A 285 7.80 -9.26 -13.03
CA TYR A 285 8.12 -10.50 -13.75
C TYR A 285 7.38 -11.74 -13.22
N GLY A 286 6.52 -11.59 -12.22
CA GLY A 286 5.74 -12.67 -11.60
C GLY A 286 6.58 -13.71 -10.84
N CYS A 287 7.89 -13.52 -10.70
CA CYS A 287 8.82 -14.48 -10.12
C CYS A 287 9.94 -13.77 -9.36
N SER A 288 10.56 -14.42 -8.38
CA SER A 288 11.64 -13.76 -7.63
C SER A 288 12.84 -13.46 -8.54
N PHE A 289 13.68 -12.50 -8.14
CA PHE A 289 14.94 -12.21 -8.84
C PHE A 289 15.79 -13.48 -9.04
N LYS A 290 15.87 -14.33 -8.02
CA LYS A 290 16.61 -15.60 -8.07
C LYS A 290 16.01 -16.57 -9.09
N ASP A 291 14.68 -16.64 -9.17
CA ASP A 291 13.99 -17.49 -10.14
C ASP A 291 14.20 -17.00 -11.56
N CYS A 292 14.15 -15.68 -11.79
CA CYS A 292 14.41 -15.08 -13.09
C CYS A 292 15.86 -15.30 -13.55
N LEU A 293 16.82 -15.13 -12.64
CA LEU A 293 18.23 -15.45 -12.89
C LEU A 293 18.40 -16.93 -13.24
N ASN A 294 17.80 -17.84 -12.46
CA ASN A 294 17.84 -19.27 -12.74
C ASN A 294 17.20 -19.61 -14.09
N LYS A 295 16.05 -19.02 -14.41
CA LYS A 295 15.38 -19.20 -15.71
C LYS A 295 16.32 -18.82 -16.84
N LYS A 296 16.99 -17.67 -16.75
CA LYS A 296 17.97 -17.24 -17.75
C LYS A 296 19.15 -18.21 -17.87
N ARG A 297 19.66 -18.72 -16.75
CA ARG A 297 20.74 -19.74 -16.76
C ARG A 297 20.33 -21.03 -17.44
N ILE A 298 19.11 -21.52 -17.19
CA ILE A 298 18.59 -22.74 -17.83
C ILE A 298 18.35 -22.51 -19.33
N GLU A 299 17.82 -21.36 -19.73
CA GLU A 299 17.66 -21.01 -21.16
C GLU A 299 19.00 -21.03 -21.90
N GLU A 300 20.05 -20.46 -21.31
CA GLU A 300 21.40 -20.48 -21.90
C GLU A 300 22.02 -21.88 -21.86
N ALA A 301 21.79 -22.67 -20.81
CA ALA A 301 22.24 -24.06 -20.75
C ALA A 301 21.60 -24.91 -21.86
N ALA A 302 20.29 -24.77 -22.06
CA ALA A 302 19.58 -25.45 -23.14
C ALA A 302 20.12 -25.02 -24.51
N ARG A 303 20.48 -23.74 -24.68
CA ARG A 303 21.13 -23.26 -25.91
C ARG A 303 22.51 -23.90 -26.13
N LEU A 304 23.34 -23.98 -25.09
CA LEU A 304 24.68 -24.57 -25.17
C LEU A 304 24.63 -26.07 -25.46
N LEU A 305 23.74 -26.80 -24.81
CA LEU A 305 23.55 -28.24 -25.03
C LEU A 305 23.20 -28.59 -26.48
N ARG A 306 22.45 -27.72 -27.17
CA ARG A 306 22.09 -27.91 -28.60
C ARG A 306 23.16 -27.46 -29.59
N LYS A 307 24.06 -26.56 -29.17
CA LYS A 307 24.98 -25.87 -30.09
C LYS A 307 26.43 -26.30 -29.92
N THR A 308 26.74 -27.13 -28.93
CA THR A 308 28.12 -27.46 -28.56
C THR A 308 28.24 -28.91 -28.09
N ASP A 309 29.46 -29.44 -28.18
CA ASP A 309 29.80 -30.77 -27.65
C ASP A 309 30.17 -30.78 -26.17
N MET A 310 29.99 -29.66 -25.47
CA MET A 310 30.31 -29.51 -24.04
C MET A 310 29.66 -30.61 -23.21
N LYS A 311 30.43 -31.15 -22.25
CA LYS A 311 29.94 -32.10 -21.26
C LYS A 311 28.99 -31.38 -20.30
N ILE A 312 28.08 -32.14 -19.67
CA ILE A 312 27.03 -31.56 -18.82
C ILE A 312 27.61 -30.72 -17.67
N TYR A 313 28.72 -31.15 -17.06
CA TYR A 313 29.38 -30.38 -16.00
C TYR A 313 30.00 -29.07 -16.52
N GLU A 314 30.53 -29.05 -17.74
CA GLU A 314 31.10 -27.85 -18.38
C GLU A 314 30.01 -26.83 -18.68
N VAL A 315 28.83 -27.32 -19.11
CA VAL A 315 27.65 -26.46 -19.31
C VAL A 315 27.19 -25.87 -17.98
N ALA A 316 27.09 -26.69 -16.92
CA ALA A 316 26.68 -26.24 -15.59
C ALA A 316 27.59 -25.10 -15.08
N GLU A 317 28.91 -25.28 -15.18
CA GLU A 317 29.90 -24.28 -14.78
C GLU A 317 29.79 -23.00 -15.62
N SER A 318 29.66 -23.14 -16.95
CA SER A 318 29.59 -21.99 -17.88
C SER A 318 28.37 -21.09 -17.68
N VAL A 319 27.28 -21.61 -17.12
CA VAL A 319 26.06 -20.83 -16.82
C VAL A 319 25.96 -20.44 -15.35
N GLY A 320 26.99 -20.69 -14.53
CA GLY A 320 27.09 -20.19 -13.16
C GLY A 320 26.58 -21.13 -12.07
N TYR A 321 26.47 -22.43 -12.34
CA TYR A 321 26.24 -23.44 -11.30
C TYR A 321 27.57 -24.06 -10.87
N LYS A 322 27.88 -23.95 -9.57
CA LYS A 322 29.07 -24.59 -8.96
C LYS A 322 28.87 -26.09 -8.70
N ASP A 323 27.62 -26.50 -8.58
CA ASP A 323 27.21 -27.86 -8.26
C ASP A 323 26.41 -28.43 -9.45
N ALA A 324 26.96 -29.47 -10.07
CA ALA A 324 26.38 -30.10 -11.25
C ALA A 324 25.08 -30.86 -10.93
N ASP A 325 24.94 -31.43 -9.73
CA ASP A 325 23.74 -32.14 -9.31
C ASP A 325 22.60 -31.16 -9.04
N TYR A 326 22.90 -30.02 -8.41
CA TYR A 326 21.94 -28.93 -8.25
C TYR A 326 21.46 -28.36 -9.60
N PHE A 327 22.38 -28.21 -10.56
CA PHE A 327 22.04 -27.81 -11.93
C PHE A 327 21.09 -28.82 -12.60
N VAL A 328 21.39 -30.12 -12.53
CA VAL A 328 20.57 -31.17 -13.14
C VAL A 328 19.13 -31.12 -12.59
N ASN A 329 18.97 -30.97 -11.29
CA ASN A 329 17.65 -30.84 -10.66
C ASN A 329 16.89 -29.61 -11.17
N LYS A 330 17.56 -28.45 -11.23
CA LYS A 330 16.95 -27.21 -11.76
C LYS A 330 16.63 -27.27 -13.24
N PHE A 331 17.44 -27.98 -14.03
CA PHE A 331 17.17 -28.18 -15.45
C PHE A 331 15.95 -29.10 -15.67
N ILE A 332 15.82 -30.18 -14.89
CA ILE A 332 14.66 -31.08 -14.95
C ILE A 332 13.38 -30.33 -14.55
N GLU A 333 13.42 -29.55 -13.47
CA GLU A 333 12.29 -28.74 -13.00
C GLU A 333 11.77 -27.79 -14.10
N ALA A 334 12.69 -27.18 -14.86
CA ALA A 334 12.34 -26.22 -15.90
C ALA A 334 12.01 -26.84 -17.27
N MET A 335 12.66 -27.94 -17.65
CA MET A 335 12.60 -28.51 -19.02
C MET A 335 11.90 -29.87 -19.09
N GLY A 336 11.50 -30.46 -17.96
CA GLY A 336 10.78 -31.73 -17.87
C GLY A 336 11.61 -32.98 -18.22
N CYS A 337 12.92 -32.83 -18.46
CA CYS A 337 13.82 -33.95 -18.75
C CYS A 337 15.27 -33.64 -18.34
N THR A 338 16.12 -34.66 -18.30
CA THR A 338 17.52 -34.51 -17.93
C THR A 338 18.32 -33.78 -19.01
N PRO A 339 19.40 -33.03 -18.65
CA PRO A 339 20.28 -32.39 -19.62
C PRO A 339 20.81 -33.35 -20.70
N THR A 340 21.17 -34.58 -20.33
CA THR A 340 21.65 -35.62 -21.25
C THR A 340 20.57 -36.04 -22.25
N LYS A 341 19.32 -36.21 -21.77
CA LYS A 341 18.19 -36.55 -22.65
C LYS A 341 17.86 -35.38 -23.57
N TYR A 342 17.92 -34.15 -23.06
CA TYR A 342 17.72 -32.93 -23.84
C TYR A 342 18.75 -32.82 -24.99
N LYS A 343 20.03 -33.03 -24.71
CA LYS A 343 21.14 -33.02 -25.69
C LYS A 343 21.09 -34.16 -26.70
N LYS A 344 20.43 -35.28 -26.39
CA LYS A 344 20.27 -36.40 -27.34
C LYS A 344 19.11 -36.16 -28.32
N ASN A 345 18.12 -35.38 -27.89
CA ASN A 345 16.90 -35.13 -28.65
C ASN A 345 17.03 -33.96 -29.64
N TYR A 346 18.07 -33.14 -29.51
CA TYR A 346 18.37 -31.96 -30.31
C TYR A 346 19.86 -31.88 -30.54
#